data_AF-A0A829ME52-F1
#
_entry.id   AF-A0A829ME52-F1
#
_cell.length_a   1.000
_cell.length_b   1.000
_cell.length_c   1.000
_cell.angle_alpha   90.00
_cell.angle_beta   90.00
_cell.angle_gamma   90.00
#
_symmetry.space_group_name_H-M   'P 1'
#
loop_
_entity.id
_entity.type
_entity.pdbx_description
1 polymer ?
#
loop_
_entity_poly.entity_id
_entity_poly.type
_entity_poly.pdbx_seq_one_letter_code
_entity_poly.pdbx_strand_id
1 'polypeptide(L)' 'MPGAVPRTSTFALTNATMPYVLALADKGWHQACRDDAALAQGLSTHEGALLNTQVAHDLGLAFTDPAEVLG' A
#
# COMPACT_ATOMS: atom_id res chain seq x y z
N MET A 1 17.81 -15.96 -2.10
CA MET A 1 16.51 -15.24 -1.98
C MET A 1 16.19 -14.94 -0.51
N PRO A 2 15.47 -13.86 -0.18
CA PRO A 2 15.23 -13.42 1.21
C PRO A 2 14.60 -14.48 2.13
N GLY A 3 13.81 -15.41 1.56
CA GLY A 3 13.19 -16.51 2.31
C GLY A 3 14.17 -17.53 2.89
N ALA A 4 15.42 -17.62 2.39
CA ALA A 4 16.43 -18.54 2.90
C ALA A 4 17.06 -18.07 4.23
N VAL A 5 16.88 -16.79 4.59
CA VAL A 5 17.48 -16.16 5.78
C VAL A 5 16.42 -15.41 6.60
N PRO A 6 15.39 -16.11 7.11
CA PRO A 6 14.18 -15.49 7.65
C PRO A 6 14.47 -14.53 8.81
N ARG A 7 15.41 -14.87 9.71
CA ARG A 7 15.77 -13.97 10.82
C ARG A 7 16.23 -12.61 10.30
N THR A 8 17.15 -12.60 9.33
CA THR A 8 17.72 -11.36 8.78
C THR A 8 16.69 -10.61 7.93
N SER A 9 15.95 -11.31 7.06
CA SER A 9 14.98 -10.68 6.17
C SER A 9 13.75 -10.14 6.92
N THR A 10 13.32 -10.78 8.01
CA THR A 10 12.27 -10.23 8.89
C THR A 10 12.70 -8.90 9.49
N PHE A 11 13.89 -8.80 10.09
CA PHE A 11 14.36 -7.52 10.64
C PHE A 11 14.50 -6.46 9.54
N ALA A 12 15.03 -6.83 8.37
CA ALA A 12 15.16 -5.90 7.26
C ALA A 12 13.79 -5.35 6.79
N LEU A 13 12.80 -6.22 6.60
CA LEU A 13 11.46 -5.82 6.16
C LEU A 13 10.73 -5.02 7.22
N THR A 14 10.69 -5.52 8.47
CA THR A 14 9.93 -4.87 9.55
C THR A 14 10.50 -3.52 9.93
N ASN A 15 11.81 -3.33 9.91
CA ASN A 15 12.40 -2.00 10.14
C ASN A 15 11.97 -0.99 9.06
N ALA A 16 11.82 -1.41 7.81
CA ALA A 16 11.37 -0.55 6.72
C ALA A 16 9.86 -0.28 6.78
N THR A 17 9.04 -1.25 7.20
CA THR A 17 7.57 -1.13 7.22
C THR A 17 7.02 -0.53 8.50
N MET A 18 7.77 -0.56 9.62
CA MET A 18 7.29 -0.10 10.93
C MET A 18 6.71 1.33 10.92
N PRO A 19 7.34 2.33 10.25
CA PRO A 19 6.77 3.68 10.22
C PRO A 19 5.38 3.74 9.58
N TYR A 20 5.16 2.99 8.50
CA TYR A 20 3.86 2.92 7.81
C TYR A 20 2.81 2.19 8.65
N VAL A 21 3.22 1.10 9.34
CA VAL A 21 2.31 0.35 10.23
C VAL A 21 1.80 1.23 11.35
N LEU A 22 2.66 2.03 11.98
CA LEU A 22 2.26 2.97 13.03
C LEU A 22 1.33 4.05 12.50
N ALA A 23 1.66 4.66 11.35
CA ALA A 23 0.80 5.68 10.73
C ALA A 23 -0.61 5.15 10.41
N LEU A 24 -0.70 3.93 9.88
CA LEU A 24 -1.97 3.25 9.60
C LEU A 24 -2.76 2.94 10.87
N ALA A 25 -2.09 2.47 11.93
CA ALA A 25 -2.73 2.14 13.19
C ALA A 25 -3.29 3.39 13.90
N ASP A 26 -2.54 4.50 13.88
CA ASP A 26 -2.90 5.73 14.59
C ASP A 26 -3.99 6.54 13.88
N LYS A 27 -3.97 6.54 12.53
CA LYS A 27 -4.80 7.45 11.71
C LYS A 27 -5.85 6.74 10.84
N GLY A 28 -5.73 5.43 10.68
CA GLY A 28 -6.45 4.69 9.64
C GLY A 28 -5.87 4.92 8.24
N TRP A 29 -6.26 4.06 7.30
CA TRP A 29 -5.69 4.06 5.94
C TRP A 29 -5.95 5.35 5.16
N HIS A 30 -7.17 5.90 5.24
CA HIS A 30 -7.57 7.05 4.44
C HIS A 30 -6.73 8.29 4.78
N GLN A 31 -6.61 8.63 6.07
CA GLN A 31 -5.79 9.77 6.48
C GLN A 31 -4.28 9.48 6.33
N ALA A 32 -3.82 8.27 6.64
CA ALA A 32 -2.40 7.92 6.48
C ALA A 32 -1.93 8.04 5.02
N CYS A 33 -2.75 7.59 4.05
CA CYS A 33 -2.45 7.74 2.62
C CYS A 33 -2.51 9.22 2.17
N ARG A 34 -3.42 10.03 2.70
CA ARG A 34 -3.44 11.47 2.41
C ARG A 34 -2.19 12.20 2.91
N ASP A 35 -1.68 11.79 4.07
CA ASP A 35 -0.50 12.39 4.69
C ASP A 35 0.81 11.92 4.05
N ASP A 36 0.84 10.73 3.44
CA ASP A 36 2.04 10.10 2.88
C ASP A 36 1.80 9.61 1.45
N ALA A 37 2.36 10.35 0.48
CA ALA A 37 2.26 10.04 -0.94
C ALA A 37 2.92 8.70 -1.33
N ALA A 38 3.93 8.23 -0.60
CA ALA A 38 4.55 6.93 -0.85
C ALA A 38 3.62 5.80 -0.41
N LEU A 39 2.93 5.97 0.73
CA LEU A 39 1.92 5.03 1.18
C LEU A 39 0.70 5.00 0.25
N ALA A 40 0.25 6.16 -0.24
CA ALA A 40 -0.85 6.26 -1.20
C ALA A 40 -0.57 5.51 -2.50
N GLN A 41 0.66 5.55 -3.01
CA GLN A 41 1.06 4.78 -4.21
C GLN A 41 0.96 3.26 -4.02
N GLY A 42 0.99 2.79 -2.77
CA GLY A 42 0.79 1.37 -2.44
C GLY A 42 -0.67 0.93 -2.43
N LEU A 43 -1.63 1.86 -2.47
CA LEU A 43 -3.06 1.56 -2.40
C LEU A 43 -3.49 0.78 -3.65
N SER A 44 -4.04 -0.42 -3.44
CA SER A 44 -4.34 -1.35 -4.53
C SER A 44 -5.83 -1.59 -4.72
N THR A 45 -6.61 -1.72 -3.65
CA THR A 45 -8.06 -1.98 -3.73
C THR A 45 -8.82 -1.33 -2.58
N HIS A 46 -10.06 -0.92 -2.83
CA HIS A 46 -11.00 -0.48 -1.80
C HIS A 46 -12.45 -0.63 -2.31
N GLU A 47 -13.36 -1.19 -1.51
CA GLU A 47 -14.80 -1.34 -1.85
C GLU A 47 -15.10 -1.90 -3.26
N GLY A 48 -14.27 -2.84 -3.73
CA GLY A 48 -14.42 -3.44 -5.07
C GLY A 48 -13.79 -2.64 -6.21
N ALA A 49 -13.28 -1.43 -5.95
CA ALA A 49 -12.47 -0.67 -6.88
C ALA A 49 -11.02 -1.14 -6.90
N LEU A 50 -10.43 -1.19 -8.10
CA LEU A 50 -9.01 -1.47 -8.33
C LEU A 50 -8.28 -0.15 -8.60
N LEU A 51 -7.33 0.17 -7.73
CA LEU A 51 -6.70 1.49 -7.61
C LEU A 51 -5.27 1.53 -8.15
N ASN A 52 -4.74 0.39 -8.59
CA ASN A 52 -3.43 0.32 -9.22
C ASN A 52 -3.57 0.24 -10.74
N THR A 53 -3.11 1.27 -11.44
CA THR A 53 -3.25 1.38 -12.91
C THR A 53 -2.53 0.25 -13.64
N GLN A 54 -1.34 -0.15 -13.19
CA GLN A 54 -0.56 -1.19 -13.86
C GLN A 54 -1.25 -2.56 -13.73
N VAL A 55 -1.75 -2.88 -12.53
CA VAL A 55 -2.49 -4.13 -12.30
C VAL A 55 -3.79 -4.16 -13.12
N ALA A 56 -4.52 -3.04 -13.19
CA ALA A 56 -5.73 -2.94 -14.00
C ALA A 56 -5.44 -3.16 -15.49
N HIS A 57 -4.39 -2.53 -16.00
CA HIS A 57 -3.94 -2.69 -17.39
C HIS A 57 -3.55 -4.16 -17.68
N ASP A 58 -2.68 -4.75 -16.85
CA ASP A 58 -2.11 -6.07 -17.11
C ASP A 58 -3.16 -7.20 -17.00
N LEU A 59 -4.21 -6.99 -16.20
CA LEU A 59 -5.32 -7.94 -16.03
C LEU A 59 -6.55 -7.62 -16.88
N GLY A 60 -6.57 -6.51 -17.62
CA GLY A 60 -7.72 -6.06 -18.41
C GLY A 60 -8.95 -5.71 -17.56
N LEU A 61 -8.74 -5.17 -16.37
CA LEU A 61 -9.79 -4.80 -15.41
C LEU A 61 -10.03 -3.28 -15.40
N ALA A 62 -11.19 -2.88 -14.86
CA ALA A 62 -11.50 -1.46 -14.66
C ALA A 62 -10.56 -0.85 -13.61
N PHE A 63 -10.09 0.37 -13.88
CA PHE A 63 -9.26 1.18 -12.98
C PHE A 63 -10.10 2.33 -12.41
N THR A 64 -9.92 2.61 -11.12
CA THR A 64 -10.44 3.79 -10.43
C THR A 64 -9.26 4.60 -9.89
N ASP A 65 -9.28 5.92 -10.07
CA ASP A 65 -8.18 6.77 -9.59
C ASP A 65 -8.15 6.79 -8.05
N PRO A 66 -7.00 6.49 -7.40
CA PRO A 66 -6.83 6.65 -5.96
C PRO A 66 -7.26 8.03 -5.41
N ALA A 67 -7.17 9.10 -6.22
CA ALA A 67 -7.62 10.43 -5.82
C ALA A 67 -9.12 10.47 -5.52
N GLU A 68 -9.94 9.69 -6.23
CA GLU A 68 -11.40 9.66 -6.04
C GLU A 68 -11.79 9.07 -4.67
N VAL A 69 -10.98 8.17 -4.12
CA VAL A 69 -11.23 7.53 -2.82
C VAL A 69 -10.56 8.23 -1.65
N LEU A 70 -9.59 9.13 -1.89
CA LEU A 70 -8.86 9.85 -0.85
C LEU A 70 -9.40 11.27 -0.60
N GLY A 71 -10.17 11.83 -1.54
CA GLY A 71 -10.85 13.13 -1.42
C GLY A 71 -9.90 14.33 -1.46
#